data_AF-A0A9E3A9A3-F1
#
_entry.id   AF-A0A9E3A9A3-F1
#
_cell.length_a   1.000
_cell.length_b   1.000
_cell.length_c   1.000
_cell.angle_alpha   90.00
_cell.angle_beta   90.00
_cell.angle_gamma   90.00
#
_symmetry.space_group_name_H-M   'P 1'
#
loop_
_entity.id
_entity.type
_entity.pdbx_description
1 polymer ?
#
loop_
_entity_poly.entity_id
_entity_poly.type
_entity_poly.pdbx_seq_one_letter_code
_entity_poly.pdbx_strand_id
1 'polypeptide(L)'
;MKLAEVLRFVRAKSVVLESARGPVPNLVELIVGAPVRGSWWGHAQGKLIFHLLNGVRDSGEVMVCRLVADKVTYVHRGAWPALVRLAPQIPKARIASIEEIHTASGRHRTVKTPFPKWVPAPVMSAGKRLSVEEAVERLRGVI
;
A
#
# COMPACT_ATOMS: atom_id res chain seq x y z
N MET A 1 -18.37 -0.82 -8.33
CA MET A 1 -17.57 -1.45 -7.27
C MET A 1 -17.74 -0.70 -5.96
N LYS A 2 -17.80 -1.42 -4.83
CA LYS A 2 -17.93 -0.93 -3.46
C LYS A 2 -16.59 -1.04 -2.71
N LEU A 3 -16.41 -0.25 -1.65
CA LEU A 3 -15.20 -0.27 -0.82
C LEU A 3 -14.84 -1.65 -0.27
N ALA A 4 -15.84 -2.41 0.21
CA ALA A 4 -15.62 -3.77 0.72
C ALA A 4 -15.00 -4.73 -0.33
N GLU A 5 -15.33 -4.55 -1.61
CA GLU A 5 -14.76 -5.35 -2.70
C GLU A 5 -13.28 -4.99 -2.93
N VAL A 6 -12.96 -3.70 -2.86
CA VAL A 6 -11.59 -3.18 -2.98
C VAL A 6 -10.73 -3.67 -1.81
N LEU A 7 -11.23 -3.58 -0.57
CA LEU A 7 -10.53 -4.07 0.63
C LEU A 7 -10.29 -5.58 0.57
N ARG A 8 -11.29 -6.36 0.12
CA ARG A 8 -11.13 -7.81 -0.09
C ARG A 8 -10.04 -8.10 -1.11
N PHE A 9 -9.95 -7.31 -2.19
CA PHE A 9 -8.88 -7.45 -3.17
C PHE A 9 -7.50 -7.14 -2.57
N VAL A 10 -7.35 -6.01 -1.87
CA VAL A 10 -6.08 -5.63 -1.23
C VAL A 10 -5.64 -6.69 -0.21
N ARG A 11 -6.58 -7.22 0.59
CA ARG A 11 -6.33 -8.33 1.51
C ARG A 11 -5.83 -9.59 0.79
N ALA A 12 -6.47 -9.97 -0.31
CA ALA A 12 -6.11 -11.16 -1.07
C ALA A 12 -4.76 -11.03 -1.79
N LYS A 13 -4.38 -9.81 -2.20
CA LYS A 13 -3.13 -9.55 -2.91
C LYS A 13 -1.97 -9.18 -2.01
N SER A 14 -2.22 -8.82 -0.76
CA SER A 14 -1.26 -8.36 0.26
C SER A 14 -0.51 -7.06 -0.08
N VAL A 15 -0.05 -6.89 -1.31
CA VAL A 15 0.65 -5.69 -1.79
C VAL A 15 0.10 -5.32 -3.16
N VAL A 16 -0.28 -4.05 -3.33
CA VAL A 16 -0.76 -3.50 -4.60
C VAL A 16 -0.16 -2.12 -4.86
N LEU A 17 0.02 -1.77 -6.13
CA LEU A 17 0.32 -0.40 -6.53
C LEU A 17 -0.98 0.40 -6.57
N GLU A 18 -0.94 1.66 -6.14
CA GLU A 18 -2.12 2.53 -6.23
C GLU A 18 -2.56 2.71 -7.69
N SER A 19 -1.64 3.19 -8.53
CA SER A 19 -1.93 3.54 -9.93
C SER A 19 -0.80 3.23 -10.91
N ALA A 20 0.38 2.85 -10.43
CA ALA A 20 1.52 2.53 -11.29
C ALA A 20 1.45 1.10 -11.85
N ARG A 21 2.13 0.87 -12.98
CA ARG A 21 2.38 -0.48 -13.50
C ARG A 21 3.62 -1.08 -12.85
N GLY A 22 3.60 -2.39 -12.62
CA GLY A 22 4.71 -3.11 -11.99
C GLY A 22 4.39 -4.60 -11.81
N PRO A 23 5.21 -5.31 -11.01
CA PRO A 23 5.08 -6.76 -10.80
C PRO A 23 3.89 -7.13 -9.90
N VAL A 24 3.29 -6.16 -9.22
CA VAL A 24 2.11 -6.34 -8.38
C VAL A 24 0.88 -5.67 -9.01
N PRO A 25 -0.34 -6.09 -8.66
CA PRO A 25 -1.57 -5.52 -9.24
C PRO A 25 -1.74 -4.02 -9.01
N ASN A 26 -2.47 -3.38 -9.92
CA ASN A 26 -2.82 -1.95 -9.88
C ASN A 26 -4.25 -1.76 -9.35
N LEU A 27 -4.40 -1.01 -8.26
CA LEU A 27 -5.68 -0.81 -7.58
C LEU A 27 -6.64 0.08 -8.38
N VAL A 28 -6.13 1.13 -9.04
CA VAL A 28 -6.93 1.99 -9.92
C VAL A 28 -7.47 1.21 -11.11
N GLU A 29 -6.67 0.36 -11.75
CA GLU A 29 -7.13 -0.46 -12.88
C GLU A 29 -8.17 -1.49 -12.45
N LEU A 30 -8.07 -2.03 -11.23
CA LEU A 30 -9.14 -2.83 -10.64
C LEU A 30 -10.43 -2.00 -10.47
N ILE A 31 -10.32 -0.77 -9.97
CA ILE A 31 -11.46 0.16 -9.78
C ILE A 31 -12.18 0.46 -11.08
N VAL A 32 -11.41 0.72 -12.13
CA VAL A 32 -11.94 0.98 -13.46
C VAL A 32 -12.44 -0.29 -14.14
N GLY A 33 -11.85 -1.44 -13.83
CA GLY A 33 -12.08 -2.71 -14.52
C GLY A 33 -11.35 -2.83 -15.86
N ALA A 34 -10.45 -1.89 -16.16
CA ALA A 34 -9.66 -1.83 -17.39
C ALA A 34 -8.36 -1.05 -17.17
N PRO A 35 -7.35 -1.21 -18.05
CA PRO A 35 -6.12 -0.42 -18.00
C PRO A 35 -6.39 1.08 -18.12
N VAL A 36 -5.69 1.88 -17.31
CA VAL A 36 -5.81 3.35 -17.33
C VAL A 36 -4.58 3.96 -18.01
N ARG A 37 -4.81 4.79 -19.03
CA ARG A 37 -3.76 5.56 -19.71
C ARG A 37 -3.71 6.98 -19.14
N GLY A 38 -2.51 7.45 -18.82
CA GLY A 38 -2.32 8.80 -18.26
C GLY A 38 -2.75 8.91 -16.80
N SER A 39 -3.11 10.13 -16.38
CA SER A 39 -3.54 10.40 -15.00
C SER A 39 -4.98 9.94 -14.78
N TRP A 40 -5.21 9.14 -13.74
CA TRP A 40 -6.57 8.73 -13.35
C TRP A 40 -7.42 9.92 -12.86
N TRP A 41 -6.80 11.05 -12.50
CA TRP A 41 -7.51 12.25 -12.02
C TRP A 41 -8.48 12.82 -13.05
N GLY A 42 -8.14 12.71 -14.34
CA GLY A 42 -9.01 13.13 -15.45
C GLY A 42 -9.95 12.04 -15.96
N HIS A 43 -9.94 10.84 -15.36
CA HIS A 43 -10.78 9.73 -15.81
C HIS A 43 -12.26 10.01 -15.50
N ALA A 44 -13.17 9.50 -16.34
CA ALA A 44 -14.62 9.65 -16.12
C ALA A 44 -15.08 9.13 -14.74
N GLN A 45 -14.37 8.14 -14.20
CA GLN A 45 -14.61 7.59 -12.85
C GLN A 45 -13.71 8.21 -11.76
N GLY A 46 -13.05 9.35 -12.01
CA GLY A 46 -12.07 9.96 -11.09
C GLY A 46 -12.61 10.16 -9.67
N LYS A 47 -13.86 10.60 -9.51
CA LYS A 47 -14.51 10.74 -8.19
C LYS A 47 -14.67 9.40 -7.47
N LEU A 48 -15.06 8.34 -8.19
CA LEU A 48 -15.19 7.00 -7.63
C LEU A 48 -13.81 6.47 -7.19
N ILE A 49 -12.80 6.64 -8.03
CA ILE A 49 -11.41 6.25 -7.73
C ILE A 49 -10.95 6.96 -6.45
N PHE A 50 -11.09 8.29 -6.39
CA PHE A 50 -10.71 9.08 -5.24
C PHE A 50 -11.39 8.59 -3.95
N HIS A 51 -12.72 8.41 -3.96
CA HIS A 51 -13.44 7.94 -2.77
C HIS A 51 -13.01 6.54 -2.33
N LEU A 52 -12.80 5.61 -3.27
CA LEU A 52 -12.38 4.25 -2.93
C LEU A 52 -10.93 4.21 -2.43
N LEU A 53 -10.01 4.97 -3.03
CA LEU A 53 -8.62 5.05 -2.56
C LEU A 53 -8.53 5.63 -1.15
N ASN A 54 -9.27 6.69 -0.84
CA ASN A 54 -9.34 7.25 0.51
C ASN A 54 -9.98 6.27 1.49
N GLY A 55 -11.11 5.64 1.11
CA GLY A 55 -11.74 4.62 1.96
C GLY A 55 -10.81 3.45 2.29
N VAL A 56 -9.90 3.06 1.37
CA VAL A 56 -8.88 2.04 1.66
C VAL A 56 -7.83 2.56 2.63
N ARG A 57 -7.36 3.82 2.49
CA ARG A 57 -6.39 4.44 3.40
C ARG A 57 -6.96 4.57 4.82
N ASP A 58 -8.21 4.99 4.93
CA ASP A 58 -8.91 5.25 6.20
C ASP A 58 -9.36 3.95 6.90
N SER A 59 -9.31 2.81 6.22
CA SER A 59 -9.75 1.51 6.75
C SER A 59 -8.90 0.96 7.90
N GLY A 60 -7.68 1.47 8.07
CA GLY A 60 -6.68 0.88 8.97
C GLY A 60 -6.19 -0.51 8.55
N GLU A 61 -6.57 -1.01 7.37
CA GLU A 61 -6.10 -2.31 6.86
C GLU A 61 -4.77 -2.23 6.11
N VAL A 62 -4.32 -1.03 5.73
CA VAL A 62 -3.14 -0.83 4.88
C VAL A 62 -2.16 0.17 5.48
N MET A 63 -0.89 -0.02 5.17
CA MET A 63 0.16 0.98 5.30
C MET A 63 0.57 1.38 3.89
N VAL A 64 0.63 2.68 3.61
CA VAL A 64 1.03 3.19 2.30
C VAL A 64 2.50 3.59 2.34
N CYS A 65 3.28 3.17 1.34
CA CYS A 65 4.69 3.47 1.25
C CYS A 65 5.18 3.49 -0.21
N ARG A 66 6.48 3.34 -0.42
CA ARG A 66 7.15 3.32 -1.73
C ARG A 66 7.97 2.06 -1.95
N LEU A 67 7.43 0.93 -1.48
CA LEU A 67 8.11 -0.38 -1.49
C LEU A 67 8.46 -0.84 -2.91
N VAL A 68 7.50 -0.83 -3.83
CA VAL A 68 7.68 -1.36 -5.19
C VAL A 68 8.16 -0.26 -6.12
N ALA A 69 9.44 -0.33 -6.52
CA ALA A 69 10.06 0.59 -7.48
C ALA A 69 9.79 2.09 -7.20
N ASP A 70 9.80 2.47 -5.91
CA ASP A 70 9.53 3.82 -5.41
C ASP A 70 8.13 4.38 -5.74
N LYS A 71 7.19 3.53 -6.15
CA LYS A 71 5.80 3.87 -6.48
C LYS A 71 4.89 3.76 -5.26
N VAL A 72 3.80 4.54 -5.23
CA VAL A 72 2.81 4.48 -4.15
C VAL A 72 2.25 3.06 -4.06
N THR A 73 2.53 2.41 -2.94
CA THR A 73 2.27 0.99 -2.70
C THR A 73 1.42 0.85 -1.45
N TYR A 74 0.35 0.08 -1.53
CA TYR A 74 -0.50 -0.26 -0.38
C TYR A 74 -0.11 -1.66 0.09
N VAL A 75 0.27 -1.76 1.36
CA VAL A 75 0.65 -3.02 2.01
C VAL A 75 -0.40 -3.36 3.05
N HIS A 76 -1.15 -4.43 2.82
CA HIS A 76 -2.14 -4.94 3.77
C HIS A 76 -1.47 -5.39 5.09
N ARG A 77 -2.16 -5.22 6.22
CA ARG A 77 -1.64 -5.54 7.56
C ARG A 77 -1.18 -6.96 7.77
N GLY A 78 -1.75 -7.92 7.04
CA GLY A 78 -1.29 -9.31 7.06
C GLY A 78 0.15 -9.50 6.57
N ALA A 79 0.66 -8.58 5.74
CA ALA A 79 2.02 -8.61 5.21
C ALA A 79 3.04 -7.82 6.04
N TRP A 80 2.60 -7.00 7.01
CA TRP A 80 3.51 -6.17 7.80
C TRP A 80 4.56 -6.99 8.58
N PRO A 81 4.25 -8.14 9.20
CA PRO A 81 5.28 -8.96 9.86
C PRO A 81 6.38 -9.42 8.90
N ALA A 82 6.03 -9.85 7.69
CA ALA A 82 7.01 -10.23 6.67
C ALA A 82 7.85 -9.03 6.23
N LEU A 83 7.23 -7.87 6.05
CA LEU A 83 7.94 -6.63 5.72
C LEU A 83 8.90 -6.22 6.84
N VAL A 84 8.51 -6.34 8.11
CA VAL A 84 9.38 -6.11 9.26
C VAL A 84 10.56 -7.06 9.25
N ARG A 85 10.32 -8.35 8.99
CA ARG A 85 11.38 -9.38 8.96
C ARG A 85 12.45 -9.07 7.91
N LEU A 86 12.01 -8.58 6.76
CA LEU A 86 12.86 -8.29 5.60
C LEU A 86 13.37 -6.84 5.59
N ALA A 87 12.89 -5.99 6.49
CA ALA A 87 13.26 -4.59 6.59
C ALA A 87 14.79 -4.34 6.60
N PRO A 88 15.67 -5.19 7.18
CA PRO A 88 17.12 -4.99 7.09
C PRO A 88 17.68 -4.97 5.65
N GLN A 89 16.99 -5.61 4.70
CA GLN A 89 17.40 -5.73 3.29
C GLN A 89 16.77 -4.65 2.40
N ILE A 90 15.86 -3.83 2.95
CA ILE A 90 15.09 -2.84 2.21
C ILE A 90 15.53 -1.43 2.62
N PRO A 91 15.77 -0.51 1.67
CA PRO A 91 16.00 0.90 2.01
C PRO A 91 14.87 1.44 2.88
N LYS A 92 15.18 1.95 4.07
CA LYS A 92 14.16 2.38 5.07
C LYS A 92 13.21 3.45 4.53
N ALA A 93 13.67 4.27 3.60
CA ALA A 93 12.85 5.27 2.93
C ALA A 93 11.69 4.65 2.12
N ARG A 94 11.87 3.45 1.55
CA ARG A 94 10.82 2.74 0.79
C ARG A 94 9.73 2.15 1.67
N ILE A 95 10.04 1.87 2.93
CA ILE A 95 9.12 1.32 3.94
C ILE A 95 8.78 2.32 5.04
N ALA A 96 9.02 3.61 4.81
CA ALA A 96 8.42 4.67 5.61
C ALA A 96 6.94 4.75 5.26
N SER A 97 6.08 4.82 6.28
CA SER A 97 4.65 5.05 6.07
C SER A 97 4.44 6.46 5.53
N ILE A 98 3.53 6.60 4.58
CA ILE A 98 3.20 7.82 3.86
C ILE A 98 1.70 8.05 4.03
N GLU A 99 1.36 9.17 4.66
CA GLU A 99 -0.01 9.65 4.75
C GLU A 99 -0.13 10.92 3.91
N GLU A 100 -1.10 10.95 3.01
CA GLU A 100 -1.42 12.15 2.23
C GLU A 100 -2.61 12.84 2.87
N ILE A 101 -2.33 13.93 3.59
CA ILE A 101 -3.36 14.74 4.21
C ILE A 101 -3.85 15.74 3.16
N HIS A 102 -5.10 15.55 2.73
CA HIS A 102 -5.82 16.49 1.89
C HIS A 102 -6.29 17.65 2.78
N THR A 103 -5.70 18.84 2.65
CA THR A 103 -6.20 20.02 3.37
C THR A 103 -7.47 20.55 2.71
N ALA A 104 -8.31 21.26 3.47
CA ALA A 104 -9.50 21.94 2.96
C ALA A 104 -9.20 22.95 1.83
N SER A 105 -7.94 23.39 1.69
CA SER A 105 -7.47 24.28 0.62
C SER A 105 -6.99 23.58 -0.66
N GLY A 106 -7.10 22.24 -0.73
CA GLY A 106 -6.64 21.45 -1.88
C GLY A 106 -5.12 21.24 -1.95
N ARG A 107 -4.37 21.70 -0.94
CA ARG A 107 -2.93 21.44 -0.83
C ARG A 107 -2.72 20.09 -0.17
N HIS A 108 -2.02 19.17 -0.83
CA HIS A 108 -1.71 17.88 -0.22
C HIS A 108 -0.43 18.03 0.61
N ARG A 109 -0.48 17.63 1.88
CA ARG A 109 0.73 17.48 2.69
C ARG A 109 1.00 16.00 2.87
N THR A 110 2.18 15.57 2.46
CA THR A 110 2.67 14.24 2.78
C THR A 110 3.29 14.24 4.17
N VAL A 111 2.71 13.46 5.09
CA VAL A 111 3.33 13.11 6.35
C VAL A 111 4.05 11.78 6.17
N LYS A 112 5.32 11.72 6.56
CA LYS A 112 6.12 10.50 6.51
C LYS A 112 6.47 10.05 7.92
N THR A 113 6.13 8.81 8.25
CA THR A 113 6.51 8.18 9.52
C THR A 113 7.57 7.11 9.23
N PRO A 114 8.83 7.30 9.66
CA PRO A 114 9.92 6.40 9.30
C PRO A 114 9.77 5.03 9.94
N PHE A 115 10.32 3.98 9.31
CA PHE A 115 10.48 2.69 9.97
C PHE A 115 11.52 2.79 11.12
N PRO A 116 11.30 2.16 12.29
CA PRO A 116 10.15 1.32 12.65
C PRO A 116 9.01 2.07 13.38
N LYS A 117 9.00 3.42 13.40
CA LYS A 117 8.08 4.21 14.24
C LYS A 117 6.59 3.95 13.97
N TRP A 118 6.20 3.59 12.75
CA TRP A 118 4.80 3.28 12.41
C TRP A 118 4.38 1.86 12.81
N VAL A 119 5.33 0.97 13.14
CA VAL A 119 5.06 -0.47 13.31
C VAL A 119 4.47 -0.74 14.70
N PRO A 120 3.26 -1.31 14.81
CA PRO A 120 2.72 -1.71 16.11
C PRO A 120 3.59 -2.75 16.81
N ALA A 121 3.72 -2.68 18.13
CA ALA A 121 4.56 -3.60 18.89
C ALA A 121 4.25 -5.10 18.65
N PRO A 122 2.97 -5.54 18.57
CA PRO A 122 2.66 -6.94 18.24
C PRO A 122 3.16 -7.37 16.85
N VAL A 123 3.12 -6.45 15.87
CA VAL A 123 3.59 -6.69 14.50
C VAL A 123 5.11 -6.77 14.46
N MET A 124 5.79 -5.91 15.23
CA MET A 124 7.24 -5.98 15.39
C MET A 124 7.67 -7.35 15.96
N SER A 125 7.01 -7.80 17.03
CA SER A 125 7.27 -9.10 17.65
C SER A 125 6.95 -10.27 16.71
N ALA A 126 5.86 -10.20 15.95
CA ALA A 126 5.52 -11.20 14.95
C ALA A 126 6.56 -11.26 13.83
N GLY A 127 7.04 -10.11 13.34
CA GLY A 127 8.07 -10.05 12.31
C GLY A 127 9.40 -10.65 12.78
N LYS A 128 9.81 -10.42 14.03
CA LYS A 128 11.02 -11.04 14.60
C LYS A 128 10.97 -12.56 14.70
N ARG A 129 9.77 -13.16 14.78
CA ARG A 129 9.58 -14.61 14.88
C ARG A 129 9.55 -15.34 13.54
N LEU A 130 9.36 -14.62 12.43
CA LEU A 130 9.38 -15.24 11.10
C LEU A 130 10.81 -15.61 10.70
N SER A 131 10.97 -16.73 10.01
CA SER A 131 12.19 -16.99 9.24
C SER A 131 12.31 -16.01 8.06
N VAL A 132 13.51 -15.88 7.48
CA VAL A 132 13.68 -15.04 6.27
C VAL A 132 12.89 -15.66 5.11
N GLU A 133 12.94 -16.99 5.00
CA GLU A 133 12.33 -17.81 3.97
C GLU A 133 10.81 -17.65 3.96
N GLU A 134 10.16 -17.77 5.12
CA GLU A 134 8.71 -17.53 5.23
C GLU A 134 8.33 -16.09 4.89
N ALA A 135 9.19 -15.12 5.23
CA ALA A 135 8.91 -13.73 4.96
C ALA A 135 9.04 -13.41 3.46
N VAL A 136 10.07 -13.96 2.78
CA VAL A 136 10.23 -13.90 1.33
C VAL A 136 9.03 -14.55 0.64
N GLU A 137 8.58 -15.71 1.12
CA GLU A 137 7.43 -16.39 0.52
C GLU A 137 6.16 -15.54 0.55
N ARG A 138 5.90 -14.89 1.70
CA ARG A 138 4.73 -14.01 1.88
C ARG A 138 4.78 -12.75 1.02
N LEU A 139 5.96 -12.34 0.56
CA LEU A 139 6.18 -11.15 -0.28
C LEU A 139 6.74 -11.51 -1.66
N ARG A 140 6.57 -12.75 -2.09
CA ARG A 140 7.05 -13.24 -3.38
C ARG A 140 6.47 -12.37 -4.51
N GLY A 141 7.34 -11.87 -5.39
CA GLY A 141 6.97 -11.00 -6.51
C GLY A 141 6.80 -9.51 -6.13
N VAL A 142 7.04 -9.14 -4.87
CA VAL A 142 7.06 -7.75 -4.39
C VAL A 142 8.49 -7.21 -4.26
N ILE A 143 9.35 -8.03 -3.66
CA ILE A 143 10.75 -7.74 -3.33
C ILE A 143 11.69 -8.75 -3.99
#